data_AF-A0A4Y2FB53-F1
#
_entry.id   AF-A0A4Y2FB53-F1
#
_cell.length_a   1.000
_cell.length_b   1.000
_cell.length_c   1.000
_cell.angle_alpha   90.00
_cell.angle_beta   90.00
_cell.angle_gamma   90.00
#
_symmetry.space_group_name_H-M   'P 1'
#
loop_
_entity.id
_entity.type
_entity.pdbx_description
1 polymer ?
#
loop_
_entity_poly.entity_id
_entity_poly.type
_entity_poly.pdbx_seq_one_letter_code
_entity_poly.pdbx_strand_id
1 'polypeptide(L)'
;MQEIADIVHTSNGHKVHYLLSVDDRAFENPFIKFLDLKIECRKFPTSWECFFILERKKRTGTVSYAITMKRTCGTYSSINATASFDIQNNTLRNGFFHQKHFGRKGMLTNHEIRDSNENAVYCEEMINLYDNDLLVHVNMFVY
;
A
#
# COMPACT_ATOMS: atom_id res chain seq x y z
N MET A 1 -13.19 9.56 -6.23
CA MET A 1 -11.93 9.04 -5.64
C MET A 1 -11.57 9.95 -4.49
N GLN A 2 -11.82 9.54 -3.25
CA GLN A 2 -11.45 10.30 -2.07
C GLN A 2 -10.31 9.54 -1.40
N GLU A 3 -9.17 10.19 -1.25
CA GLU A 3 -8.03 9.65 -0.52
C GLU A 3 -8.14 10.15 0.91
N ILE A 4 -8.17 9.24 1.87
CA ILE A 4 -8.07 9.59 3.28
C ILE A 4 -6.69 9.13 3.74
N ALA A 5 -5.82 10.11 3.95
CA ALA A 5 -4.54 9.91 4.60
C ALA A 5 -4.71 10.25 6.08
N ASP A 6 -4.50 9.28 6.97
CA ASP A 6 -4.31 9.53 8.40
C ASP A 6 -2.83 9.36 8.73
N ILE A 7 -2.24 10.40 9.31
CA ILE A 7 -0.82 10.40 9.71
C ILE A 7 -0.78 10.38 11.23
N VAL A 8 -0.45 9.21 11.79
CA VAL A 8 -0.30 9.02 13.23
C VAL A 8 1.18 9.07 13.60
N HIS A 9 1.58 10.14 14.29
CA HIS A 9 2.95 10.28 14.78
C HIS A 9 3.13 9.49 16.08
N THR A 10 4.18 8.67 16.17
CA THR A 10 4.52 7.89 17.39
C THR A 10 5.91 8.29 17.91
N SER A 11 6.24 7.93 19.15
CA SER A 11 7.53 8.28 19.77
C SER A 11 8.74 7.60 19.13
N ASN A 12 8.52 6.44 18.49
CA ASN A 12 9.55 5.59 17.91
C ASN A 12 9.43 5.50 16.38
N GLY A 13 8.68 6.42 15.78
CA GLY A 13 8.47 6.44 14.35
C GLY A 13 7.19 7.08 13.88
N HIS A 14 6.90 6.90 12.61
CA HIS A 14 5.69 7.42 11.97
C HIS A 14 4.85 6.29 11.48
N LYS A 15 3.56 6.36 11.73
CA LYS A 15 2.59 5.47 11.12
C LYS A 15 1.78 6.29 10.14
N VAL A 16 1.90 5.99 8.86
CA VAL A 16 1.03 6.62 7.86
C VAL A 16 0.06 5.59 7.35
N HIS A 17 -1.21 5.95 7.33
CA HIS A 17 -2.33 5.18 6.82
C HIS A 17 -2.86 5.84 5.56
N TYR A 18 -2.85 5.13 4.44
CA TYR A 18 -3.59 5.53 3.25
C TYR A 18 -4.73 4.58 3.02
N LEU A 19 -5.91 5.14 2.82
CA LEU A 19 -7.05 4.45 2.27
C LEU A 19 -7.22 4.83 0.80
N LEU A 20 -7.06 3.86 -0.10
CA LEU A 20 -7.38 4.03 -1.52
C LEU A 20 -8.63 3.22 -1.85
N SER A 21 -9.66 3.89 -2.35
CA SER A 21 -10.83 3.24 -2.96
C SER A 21 -10.58 3.03 -4.44
N VAL A 22 -10.60 1.78 -4.89
CA VAL A 22 -10.42 1.40 -6.30
C VAL A 22 -11.80 1.13 -6.90
N ASP A 23 -12.16 1.89 -7.95
CA ASP A 23 -13.38 1.68 -8.75
C ASP A 23 -13.24 0.38 -9.57
N ASP A 24 -14.31 -0.40 -9.68
CA ASP A 24 -14.31 -1.69 -10.38
C ASP A 24 -13.88 -1.62 -11.84
N ARG A 25 -14.05 -0.48 -12.49
CA ARG A 25 -13.56 -0.24 -13.87
C ARG A 25 -12.03 -0.31 -13.96
N ALA A 26 -11.34 -0.13 -12.83
CA ALA A 26 -9.90 -0.33 -12.71
C ALA A 26 -9.51 -1.82 -12.53
N PHE A 27 -10.44 -2.76 -12.79
CA PHE A 27 -10.15 -4.18 -12.95
C PHE A 27 -10.29 -4.67 -14.41
N GLU A 28 -10.73 -3.81 -15.33
CA GLU A 28 -10.61 -4.08 -16.77
C GLU A 28 -9.20 -3.78 -17.31
N ASN A 29 -8.53 -2.84 -16.65
CA ASN A 29 -7.14 -2.41 -16.87
C ASN A 29 -6.43 -2.33 -15.53
N PRO A 30 -5.10 -2.49 -15.44
CA PRO A 30 -4.38 -2.34 -14.17
C PRO A 30 -4.66 -0.97 -13.52
N PHE A 31 -5.05 -0.99 -12.24
CA PHE A 31 -5.09 0.20 -11.41
C PHE A 31 -3.67 0.58 -11.02
N ILE A 32 -3.25 1.79 -11.38
CA ILE A 32 -1.92 2.30 -11.07
C ILE A 32 -2.07 3.54 -10.20
N LYS A 33 -1.39 3.54 -9.05
CA LYS A 33 -1.37 4.68 -8.14
C LYS A 33 0.06 5.06 -7.77
N PHE A 34 0.32 6.36 -7.85
CA PHE A 34 1.53 6.97 -7.33
C PHE A 34 1.16 7.88 -6.16
N LEU A 35 1.93 7.79 -5.08
CA LEU A 35 1.77 8.56 -3.87
C LEU A 35 3.13 9.16 -3.49
N ASP A 36 3.20 10.50 -3.40
CA ASP A 36 4.35 11.21 -2.84
C ASP A 36 4.04 11.57 -1.38
N LEU A 37 4.78 10.96 -0.46
CA LEU A 37 4.47 10.94 0.96
C LEU A 37 5.52 11.70 1.73
N LYS A 38 5.10 12.76 2.40
CA LYS A 38 5.93 13.53 3.32
C LYS A 38 5.56 13.17 4.74
N ILE A 39 6.54 12.65 5.47
CA ILE A 39 6.40 12.22 6.84
C ILE A 39 7.16 13.22 7.71
N GLU A 40 6.42 14.14 8.32
CA GLU A 40 7.01 15.15 9.18
C GLU A 40 7.29 14.57 10.57
N CYS A 41 8.57 14.46 10.90
CA CYS A 41 9.05 14.15 12.25
C CYS A 41 9.80 15.34 12.79
N ARG A 42 9.66 15.61 14.10
CA ARG A 42 10.55 16.56 14.77
C ARG A 42 12.01 16.11 14.76
N LYS A 43 12.28 14.80 14.78
CA LYS A 43 13.65 14.25 14.82
C LYS A 43 14.20 13.91 13.43
N PHE A 44 13.41 13.26 12.58
CA PHE A 44 13.83 12.79 11.26
C PHE A 44 12.72 12.95 10.21
N PRO A 45 12.52 14.15 9.64
CA PRO A 45 11.58 14.30 8.54
C PRO A 45 12.03 13.41 7.37
N THR A 46 11.11 12.59 6.86
CA THR A 46 11.40 11.69 5.73
C THR A 46 10.38 11.88 4.61
N SER A 47 10.83 11.66 3.39
CA SER A 47 10.00 11.73 2.18
C SER A 47 10.11 10.41 1.44
N TRP A 48 8.99 9.97 0.85
CA TRP A 48 8.85 8.68 0.23
C TRP A 48 8.03 8.75 -1.05
N GLU A 49 8.51 8.11 -2.10
CA GLU A 49 7.71 7.81 -3.28
C GLU A 49 7.17 6.39 -3.13
N CYS A 50 5.86 6.24 -3.21
CA CYS A 50 5.19 4.95 -3.19
C CYS A 50 4.45 4.75 -4.51
N PHE A 51 4.74 3.65 -5.16
CA PHE A 51 4.13 3.25 -6.42
C PHE A 51 3.42 1.92 -6.24
N PHE A 52 2.21 1.84 -6.73
CA PHE A 52 1.30 0.74 -6.48
C PHE A 52 0.57 0.34 -7.75
N ILE A 53 0.53 -0.95 -8.01
CA ILE A 53 -0.21 -1.56 -9.11
C ILE A 53 -1.13 -2.62 -8.53
N LEU A 54 -2.39 -2.58 -8.92
CA LEU A 54 -3.34 -3.70 -8.78
C LEU A 54 -3.81 -4.14 -10.15
N GLU A 55 -3.90 -5.44 -10.35
CA GLU A 55 -4.42 -6.01 -11.57
C GLU A 55 -5.31 -7.22 -11.25
N ARG A 56 -6.45 -7.33 -11.93
CA ARG A 56 -7.30 -8.51 -11.87
C ARG A 56 -7.08 -9.35 -13.11
N LYS A 57 -6.65 -10.61 -12.93
CA LYS A 57 -6.48 -11.56 -14.02
C LYS A 57 -7.86 -12.01 -14.51
N LYS A 58 -8.31 -11.51 -15.68
CA LYS A 58 -9.65 -11.78 -16.27
C LYS A 58 -10.06 -13.25 -16.28
N ARG A 59 -9.10 -14.16 -16.53
CA ARG A 59 -9.35 -15.61 -16.62
C ARG A 59 -9.62 -16.28 -15.27
N THR A 60 -8.96 -15.83 -14.21
CA THR A 60 -9.01 -16.49 -12.88
C THR A 60 -9.79 -15.67 -11.86
N GLY A 61 -10.07 -14.41 -12.15
CA GLY A 61 -10.66 -13.47 -11.19
C GLY A 61 -9.71 -13.06 -10.06
N THR A 62 -8.48 -13.58 -10.05
CA THR A 62 -7.49 -13.30 -8.99
C THR A 62 -6.95 -11.89 -9.09
N VAL A 63 -6.68 -11.28 -7.94
CA VAL A 63 -6.03 -9.96 -7.86
C VAL A 63 -4.55 -10.16 -7.57
N SER A 64 -3.72 -9.54 -8.39
CA SER A 64 -2.29 -9.36 -8.14
C SER A 64 -2.02 -7.94 -7.66
N TYR A 65 -0.95 -7.77 -6.88
CA TYR A 65 -0.43 -6.46 -6.54
C TYR A 65 1.08 -6.38 -6.72
N ALA A 66 1.56 -5.17 -6.96
CA ALA A 66 2.96 -4.81 -6.82
C ALA A 66 3.06 -3.46 -6.12
N ILE A 67 3.98 -3.35 -5.16
CA ILE A 67 4.26 -2.12 -4.43
C ILE A 67 5.75 -1.85 -4.44
N THR A 68 6.10 -0.59 -4.66
CA THR A 68 7.47 -0.09 -4.56
C THR A 68 7.46 1.12 -3.66
N MET A 69 8.39 1.16 -2.71
CA MET A 69 8.61 2.33 -1.87
C MET A 69 10.06 2.76 -1.96
N LYS A 70 10.27 4.05 -2.18
CA LYS A 70 11.58 4.67 -2.30
C LYS A 70 11.69 5.83 -1.33
N ARG A 71 12.79 5.88 -0.57
CA ARG A 71 13.08 7.05 0.26
C ARG A 71 13.69 8.15 -0.59
N THR A 72 13.17 9.36 -0.54
CA THR A 72 13.61 10.49 -1.39
C THR A 72 14.20 11.67 -0.62
N CYS A 73 14.08 11.70 0.71
CA CYS A 73 14.68 12.78 1.50
C CYS A 73 16.22 12.75 1.49
N GLY A 74 16.87 13.90 1.43
CA GLY A 74 18.33 14.05 1.37
C GLY A 74 19.10 13.77 2.68
N THR A 75 18.46 13.15 3.68
CA THR A 75 19.07 12.83 4.98
C THR A 75 19.93 11.57 4.91
N TYR A 76 21.17 11.63 5.40
CA TYR A 76 22.11 10.50 5.37
C TYR A 76 21.88 9.41 6.42
N SER A 77 21.04 9.66 7.42
CA SER A 77 20.75 8.68 8.49
C SER A 77 20.03 7.47 7.92
N SER A 78 20.49 6.26 8.22
CA SER A 78 19.77 5.04 7.85
C SER A 78 18.52 4.88 8.75
N ILE A 79 17.44 4.35 8.18
CA ILE A 79 16.18 4.14 8.90
C ILE A 79 15.66 2.74 8.66
N ASN A 80 14.90 2.20 9.60
CA ASN A 80 14.19 0.94 9.35
C ASN A 80 12.80 1.28 8.83
N ALA A 81 12.46 0.76 7.65
CA ALA A 81 11.14 0.95 7.06
C ALA A 81 10.42 -0.38 6.96
N THR A 82 9.19 -0.43 7.46
CA THR A 82 8.28 -1.57 7.22
C THR A 82 6.96 -1.03 6.72
N ALA A 83 6.39 -1.69 5.73
CA ALA A 83 5.05 -1.41 5.26
C ALA A 83 4.15 -2.63 5.38
N SER A 84 2.87 -2.38 5.60
CA SER A 84 1.84 -3.39 5.45
C SER A 84 0.82 -2.97 4.41
N PHE A 85 0.30 -3.98 3.72
CA PHE A 85 -0.73 -3.82 2.73
C PHE A 85 -1.89 -4.74 3.09
N ASP A 86 -3.09 -4.17 3.09
CA ASP A 86 -4.33 -4.89 3.35
C ASP A 86 -5.38 -4.55 2.28
N ILE A 87 -6.04 -5.59 1.76
CA ILE A 87 -7.18 -5.49 0.86
C ILE A 87 -8.45 -5.76 1.64
N GLN A 88 -9.40 -4.83 1.61
CA GLN A 88 -10.72 -4.98 2.19
C GLN A 88 -11.80 -4.80 1.12
N ASN A 89 -12.84 -5.63 1.18
CA ASN A 89 -14.04 -5.50 0.36
C ASN A 89 -15.12 -4.79 1.18
N ASN A 90 -15.68 -3.70 0.66
CA ASN A 90 -16.70 -2.91 1.33
C ASN A 90 -18.03 -3.65 1.58
N THR A 91 -18.40 -4.64 0.77
CA THR A 91 -19.67 -5.38 0.97
C THR A 91 -19.55 -6.48 2.02
N LEU A 92 -18.40 -7.13 2.10
CA LEU A 92 -18.08 -8.10 3.14
C LEU A 92 -17.58 -7.31 4.35
N ARG A 93 -18.52 -6.74 5.11
CA ARG A 93 -18.33 -5.81 6.25
C ARG A 93 -17.20 -6.10 7.26
N ASN A 94 -16.53 -7.26 7.21
CA ASN A 94 -15.39 -7.64 8.08
C ASN A 94 -14.31 -8.50 7.39
N GLY A 95 -14.25 -8.56 6.05
CA GLY A 95 -13.27 -9.40 5.34
C GLY A 95 -11.99 -8.63 4.99
N PHE A 96 -10.89 -8.88 5.71
CA PHE A 96 -9.54 -8.57 5.24
C PHE A 96 -9.01 -9.78 4.47
N PHE A 97 -8.63 -9.59 3.21
CA PHE A 97 -8.25 -10.71 2.34
C PHE A 97 -6.77 -11.05 2.43
N HIS A 98 -5.91 -10.08 2.76
CA HIS A 98 -4.48 -10.33 2.86
C HIS A 98 -3.76 -9.20 3.60
N GLN A 99 -3.24 -9.47 4.80
CA GLN A 99 -2.24 -8.61 5.43
C GLN A 99 -0.86 -9.12 5.07
N LYS A 100 -0.07 -8.33 4.35
CA LYS A 100 1.35 -8.65 4.14
C LYS A 100 2.25 -7.52 4.60
N HIS A 101 3.29 -7.91 5.33
CA HIS A 101 4.33 -7.02 5.77
C HIS A 101 5.58 -7.19 4.91
N PHE A 102 6.16 -6.08 4.48
CA PHE A 102 7.47 -6.05 3.83
C PHE A 102 8.28 -4.89 4.37
N GLY A 103 9.60 -5.00 4.38
CA GLY A 103 10.42 -3.95 4.97
C GLY A 103 11.90 -4.21 4.85
N ARG A 104 12.68 -3.18 5.19
CA ARG A 104 14.13 -3.22 5.14
C ARG A 104 14.71 -2.41 6.29
N LYS A 105 15.72 -3.01 6.92
CA LYS A 105 16.56 -2.30 7.90
C LYS A 105 17.62 -1.48 7.19
N GLY A 106 17.97 -0.32 7.76
CA GLY A 106 19.04 0.53 7.27
C GLY A 106 18.82 1.11 5.86
N MET A 107 17.59 1.50 5.53
CA MET A 107 17.30 2.21 4.29
C MET A 107 17.98 3.58 4.27
N LEU A 108 18.77 3.85 3.25
CA LEU A 108 19.36 5.15 2.95
C LEU A 108 18.48 5.90 1.95
N THR A 109 18.81 7.16 1.66
CA THR A 109 18.23 7.91 0.54
C THR A 109 18.39 7.14 -0.77
N ASN A 110 17.36 7.18 -1.61
CA ASN A 110 17.24 6.45 -2.87
C ASN A 110 17.22 4.93 -2.76
N HIS A 111 17.28 4.36 -1.56
CA HIS A 111 16.99 2.93 -1.42
C HIS A 111 15.52 2.67 -1.70
N GLU A 112 15.29 1.54 -2.37
CA GLU A 112 13.98 1.03 -2.69
C GLU A 112 13.73 -0.29 -1.97
N ILE A 113 12.46 -0.51 -1.63
CA ILE A 113 11.90 -1.81 -1.26
C ILE A 113 10.75 -2.10 -2.20
N ARG A 114 10.63 -3.37 -2.58
CA ARG A 114 9.59 -3.83 -3.49
C ARG A 114 8.96 -5.09 -2.92
N ASP A 115 7.67 -5.22 -3.11
CA ASP A 115 6.95 -6.45 -2.84
C ASP A 115 5.88 -6.67 -3.91
N SER A 116 5.54 -7.95 -4.15
CA SER A 116 4.48 -8.32 -5.07
C SER A 116 3.87 -9.65 -4.67
N ASN A 117 2.63 -9.86 -5.09
CA ASN A 117 1.96 -11.14 -5.01
C ASN A 117 1.05 -11.30 -6.21
N GLU A 118 1.23 -12.38 -6.97
CA GLU A 118 0.42 -12.66 -8.17
C GLU A 118 -0.97 -13.22 -7.87
N ASN A 119 -1.18 -13.71 -6.65
CA ASN A 119 -2.42 -14.35 -6.20
C ASN A 119 -2.79 -13.82 -4.80
N ALA A 120 -2.80 -12.49 -4.66
CA ALA A 120 -3.03 -11.84 -3.37
C ALA A 120 -4.44 -12.11 -2.82
N VAL A 121 -5.41 -12.30 -3.72
CA VAL A 121 -6.79 -12.63 -3.36
C VAL A 121 -7.27 -13.76 -4.25
N TYR A 122 -7.66 -14.86 -3.62
CA TYR A 122 -8.29 -16.01 -4.25
C TYR A 122 -9.59 -16.31 -3.52
N CYS A 123 -10.74 -16.12 -4.16
CA CYS A 123 -11.98 -16.72 -3.68
C CYS A 123 -12.93 -16.94 -4.86
N GLU A 124 -13.45 -18.16 -5.01
CA GLU A 124 -14.45 -18.53 -6.02
C GLU A 124 -15.74 -17.71 -5.90
N GLU A 125 -15.99 -17.11 -4.74
CA GLU A 125 -17.12 -16.20 -4.46
C GLU A 125 -16.94 -14.79 -5.09
N MET A 126 -15.74 -14.46 -5.61
CA MET A 126 -15.43 -13.15 -6.18
C MET A 126 -15.86 -12.95 -7.64
N ILE A 127 -16.45 -13.95 -8.27
CA ILE A 127 -16.90 -13.89 -9.68
C ILE A 127 -17.93 -12.76 -9.89
N ASN A 128 -18.66 -12.36 -8.84
CA ASN A 128 -19.73 -11.36 -8.91
C ASN A 128 -19.33 -9.94 -8.45
N LEU A 129 -18.04 -9.67 -8.19
CA LEU A 129 -17.62 -8.41 -7.58
C LEU A 129 -17.54 -7.20 -8.54
N TYR A 130 -18.36 -7.10 -9.59
CA TYR A 130 -18.32 -5.93 -10.50
C TYR A 130 -18.79 -4.61 -9.87
N ASP A 131 -19.27 -4.63 -8.61
CA ASP A 131 -19.80 -3.48 -7.87
C ASP A 131 -19.13 -3.27 -6.48
N ASN A 132 -17.84 -3.60 -6.30
CA ASN A 132 -17.16 -3.48 -5.01
C ASN A 132 -15.92 -2.60 -5.03
N ASP A 133 -15.99 -1.52 -4.26
CA ASP A 133 -14.81 -0.75 -3.90
C ASP A 133 -13.79 -1.64 -3.16
N LEU A 134 -12.58 -1.69 -3.71
CA LEU A 134 -11.45 -2.29 -3.02
C LEU A 134 -10.79 -1.21 -2.18
N LEU A 135 -10.76 -1.45 -0.86
CA LEU A 135 -10.06 -0.60 0.08
C LEU A 135 -8.65 -1.13 0.29
N VAL A 136 -7.67 -0.31 -0.05
CA VAL A 136 -6.26 -0.57 0.23
C VAL A 136 -5.86 0.20 1.47
N HIS A 137 -5.33 -0.51 2.47
CA HIS A 137 -4.64 0.13 3.60
C HIS A 137 -3.14 -0.03 3.42
N VAL A 138 -2.43 1.10 3.34
CA VAL A 138 -0.96 1.12 3.41
C VAL A 138 -0.55 1.67 4.75
N ASN A 139 0.10 0.84 5.57
CA ASN A 139 0.77 1.28 6.79
C ASN A 139 2.25 1.41 6.50
N MET A 140 2.91 2.48 6.94
CA MET A 140 4.37 2.59 6.90
C MET A 140 4.91 2.93 8.28
N PHE A 141 5.98 2.28 8.70
CA PHE A 141 6.69 2.55 9.95
C PHE A 141 8.14 2.89 9.69
N VAL A 142 8.59 4.00 10.25
CA VAL A 142 9.99 4.47 10.17
C VAL A 142 10.56 4.55 11.58
N TYR A 143 11.53 3.71 11.94
CA TYR A 143 12.20 3.72 13.25
C TYR A 143 13.50 4.51 13.23
#